data_AF-A0A2P6RDR1-F1
#
_entry.id   AF-A0A2P6RDR1-F1
#
_cell.length_a   1.000
_cell.length_b   1.000
_cell.length_c   1.000
_cell.angle_alpha   90.00
_cell.angle_beta   90.00
_cell.angle_gamma   90.00
#
_symmetry.space_group_name_H-M   'P 1'
#
loop_
_entity.id
_entity.type
_entity.pdbx_description
1 polymer ?
#
loop_
_entity_poly.entity_id
_entity_poly.type
_entity_poly.pdbx_seq_one_letter_code
_entity_poly.pdbx_strand_id
1 'polypeptide(L)'
;MRDYAVTKCQLFRHMSDAKLGLLCFGNQYLNEAVMGSLNEINLAWIGATPGVRIDMEAKIASFEVPALGINSQLQLGAMTMIGTQNCHNAAVAALSVVGLDVGLDVEAIGPCIEKLRPPPHRIQIVCKDMHGVTWVDDSKATSVEATYTGLMGLKEAKVCDSTWWPCEGCGRTCV
;
A
#
# COMPACT_ATOMS: atom_id res chain seq x y z
N MET A 1 14.21 14.97 -7.87
CA MET A 1 12.77 14.69 -7.72
C MET A 1 12.01 14.73 -9.05
N ARG A 2 12.19 15.77 -9.88
CA ARG A 2 11.57 15.85 -11.23
C ARG A 2 11.86 14.61 -12.10
N ASP A 3 13.13 14.24 -12.25
CA ASP A 3 13.50 13.08 -13.09
C ASP A 3 12.94 11.76 -12.56
N TYR A 4 12.83 11.62 -11.23
CA TYR A 4 12.20 10.46 -10.61
C TYR A 4 10.71 10.37 -10.95
N ALA A 5 9.99 11.49 -10.88
CA ALA A 5 8.57 11.57 -11.27
C ALA A 5 8.38 11.25 -12.75
N VAL A 6 9.19 11.86 -13.63
CA VAL A 6 9.18 11.58 -15.08
C VAL A 6 9.42 10.10 -15.35
N THR A 7 10.43 9.51 -14.71
CA THR A 7 10.76 8.08 -14.86
C THR A 7 9.60 7.18 -14.42
N LYS A 8 8.91 7.53 -13.33
CA LYS A 8 7.72 6.77 -12.88
C LYS A 8 6.54 6.91 -13.84
N CYS A 9 6.31 8.10 -14.39
CA CYS A 9 5.24 8.34 -15.37
C CYS A 9 5.50 7.64 -16.72
N GLN A 10 6.72 7.20 -17.02
CA GLN A 10 6.97 6.34 -18.19
C GLN A 10 6.20 5.02 -18.14
N LEU A 11 5.74 4.59 -16.96
CA LEU A 11 4.86 3.43 -16.82
C LEU A 11 3.59 3.55 -17.70
N PHE A 12 3.10 4.77 -17.92
CA PHE A 12 1.89 5.04 -18.71
C PHE A 12 2.15 5.07 -20.22
N ARG A 13 3.40 5.13 -20.68
CA ARG A 13 3.77 5.37 -22.09
C ARG A 13 3.17 4.37 -23.09
N HIS A 14 2.88 3.16 -22.64
CA HIS A 14 2.35 2.08 -23.48
C HIS A 14 0.97 1.62 -23.01
N MET A 15 0.33 2.36 -22.10
CA MET A 15 -1.05 2.10 -21.74
C MET A 15 -1.97 2.62 -22.84
N SER A 16 -2.89 1.78 -23.28
CA SER A 16 -3.90 2.09 -24.29
C SER A 16 -5.31 1.90 -23.72
N ASP A 17 -6.31 2.20 -24.54
CA ASP A 17 -7.73 1.87 -24.29
C ASP A 17 -8.34 2.58 -23.07
N ALA A 18 -7.85 3.77 -22.74
CA ALA A 18 -8.34 4.58 -21.61
C ALA A 18 -8.34 3.80 -20.28
N LYS A 19 -7.35 2.93 -20.06
CA LYS A 19 -7.22 2.20 -18.81
C LYS A 19 -6.94 3.13 -17.63
N LEU A 20 -7.26 2.66 -16.43
CA LEU A 20 -7.03 3.40 -15.19
C LEU A 20 -5.53 3.66 -14.96
N GLY A 21 -5.15 4.93 -14.84
CA GLY A 21 -3.84 5.35 -14.32
C GLY A 21 -3.99 5.87 -12.89
N LEU A 22 -3.18 5.39 -11.94
CA LEU A 22 -3.21 5.84 -10.54
C LEU A 22 -1.94 6.57 -10.14
N LEU A 23 -2.09 7.75 -9.55
CA LEU A 23 -1.00 8.57 -9.02
C LEU A 23 -1.33 9.17 -7.66
N CYS A 24 -0.30 9.45 -6.86
CA CYS A 24 -0.47 10.16 -5.59
C CYS A 24 -0.93 11.61 -5.84
N PHE A 25 -1.99 12.03 -5.15
CA PHE A 25 -2.47 13.41 -5.21
C PHE A 25 -1.46 14.41 -4.61
N GLY A 26 -1.48 15.65 -5.10
CA GLY A 26 -0.77 16.78 -4.48
C GLY A 26 0.74 16.85 -4.76
N ASN A 27 1.30 15.99 -5.60
CA ASN A 27 2.71 16.05 -5.97
C ASN A 27 2.90 16.83 -7.29
N GLN A 28 3.42 18.05 -7.20
CA GLN A 28 3.64 18.92 -8.37
C GLN A 28 4.49 18.25 -9.47
N TYR A 29 5.49 17.45 -9.11
CA TYR A 29 6.36 16.81 -10.09
C TYR A 29 5.64 15.68 -10.84
N LEU A 30 4.76 14.94 -10.15
CA LEU A 30 3.91 13.91 -10.79
C LEU A 30 2.84 14.56 -11.68
N ASN A 31 2.23 15.65 -11.21
CA ASN A 31 1.26 16.41 -12.00
C ASN A 31 1.88 16.92 -13.29
N GLU A 32 3.08 17.50 -13.23
CA GLU A 32 3.80 17.96 -14.42
C GLU A 32 4.20 16.80 -15.35
N ALA A 33 4.67 15.68 -14.78
CA ALA A 33 5.16 14.54 -15.54
C ALA A 33 4.04 13.78 -16.28
N VAL A 34 2.82 13.72 -15.73
CA VAL A 34 1.70 12.96 -16.32
C VAL A 34 0.97 13.72 -17.42
N MET A 35 1.16 15.04 -17.55
CA MET A 35 0.45 15.87 -18.55
C MET A 35 0.55 15.31 -19.98
N GLY A 36 1.70 14.70 -20.34
CA GLY A 36 1.92 14.12 -21.66
C GLY A 36 1.15 12.83 -21.95
N SER A 37 0.57 12.17 -20.94
CA SER A 37 -0.13 10.88 -21.07
C SER A 37 -1.63 10.96 -20.80
N LEU A 38 -2.16 12.15 -20.46
CA LEU A 38 -3.57 12.34 -20.04
C LEU A 38 -4.60 11.93 -21.09
N ASN A 39 -4.25 11.95 -22.38
CA ASN A 39 -5.18 11.61 -23.45
C ASN A 39 -5.29 10.09 -23.68
N GLU A 40 -4.41 9.29 -23.09
CA GLU A 40 -4.32 7.84 -23.32
C GLU A 40 -4.87 7.01 -22.15
N ILE A 41 -5.03 7.63 -20.98
CA ILE A 41 -5.40 6.97 -19.72
C ILE A 41 -6.54 7.69 -19.00
N ASN A 42 -7.34 6.93 -18.26
CA ASN A 42 -8.26 7.48 -17.27
C ASN A 42 -7.50 7.74 -15.97
N LEU A 43 -6.98 8.95 -15.80
CA LEU A 43 -6.20 9.30 -14.61
C LEU A 43 -7.09 9.43 -13.37
N ALA A 44 -6.68 8.79 -12.27
CA ALA A 44 -7.29 8.90 -10.97
C ALA A 44 -6.24 9.00 -9.86
N TRP A 45 -6.66 9.47 -8.69
CA TRP A 45 -5.76 9.92 -7.63
C TRP A 45 -5.82 9.05 -6.38
N ILE A 46 -4.68 8.83 -5.74
CA ILE A 46 -4.59 8.30 -4.39
C ILE A 46 -4.72 9.48 -3.43
N GLY A 47 -5.82 9.53 -2.67
CA GLY A 47 -6.14 10.57 -1.70
C GLY A 47 -7.13 11.64 -2.19
N ALA A 48 -7.64 11.55 -3.42
CA ALA A 48 -8.57 12.53 -3.99
C ALA A 48 -9.54 11.90 -5.00
N THR A 49 -10.53 12.68 -5.46
CA THR A 49 -11.47 12.30 -6.52
C THR A 49 -11.17 13.08 -7.82
N PRO A 50 -11.30 12.47 -9.01
CA PRO A 50 -11.57 11.05 -9.24
C PRO A 50 -10.41 10.18 -8.74
N GLY A 51 -10.70 9.05 -8.09
CA GLY A 51 -9.70 8.19 -7.46
C GLY A 51 -10.18 7.42 -6.24
N VAL A 52 -9.24 7.19 -5.32
CA VAL A 52 -9.47 6.50 -4.03
C VAL A 52 -9.24 7.47 -2.88
N ARG A 53 -10.21 7.52 -1.97
CA ARG A 53 -10.07 8.18 -0.67
C ARG A 53 -10.24 7.15 0.44
N ILE A 54 -9.47 7.31 1.52
CA ILE A 54 -9.52 6.38 2.65
C ILE A 54 -9.87 7.18 3.89
N ASP A 55 -10.98 6.81 4.51
CA ASP A 55 -11.32 7.23 5.85
C ASP A 55 -10.67 6.24 6.82
N MET A 56 -9.61 6.69 7.50
CA MET A 56 -8.84 5.86 8.42
C MET A 56 -9.59 5.61 9.74
N GLU A 57 -10.53 6.48 10.12
CA GLU A 57 -11.34 6.33 11.33
C GLU A 57 -12.45 5.31 11.11
N ALA A 58 -13.21 5.49 10.02
CA ALA A 58 -14.25 4.54 9.63
C ALA A 58 -13.68 3.24 9.04
N LYS A 59 -12.40 3.23 8.65
CA LYS A 59 -11.73 2.15 7.89
C LYS A 59 -12.49 1.80 6.61
N ILE A 60 -12.85 2.82 5.84
CA ILE A 60 -13.58 2.68 4.57
C ILE A 60 -12.74 3.30 3.46
N ALA A 61 -12.57 2.56 2.37
CA ALA A 61 -12.04 3.11 1.12
C ALA A 61 -13.19 3.40 0.15
N SER A 62 -13.26 4.65 -0.32
CA SER A 62 -14.23 5.10 -1.31
C SER A 62 -13.56 5.23 -2.67
N PHE A 63 -14.15 4.61 -3.68
CA PHE A 63 -13.68 4.61 -5.06
C PHE A 63 -14.64 5.38 -5.94
N GLU A 64 -14.14 6.43 -6.59
CA GLU A 64 -14.95 7.28 -7.47
C GLU A 64 -14.16 7.61 -8.73
N VAL A 65 -14.42 6.91 -9.83
CA VAL A 65 -13.81 7.17 -11.14
C VAL A 65 -14.90 7.21 -12.20
N PRO A 66 -15.56 8.38 -12.41
CA PRO A 66 -16.73 8.49 -13.28
C PRO A 66 -16.48 8.05 -14.71
N ALA A 67 -15.27 8.28 -15.24
CA ALA A 67 -14.89 7.89 -16.60
C ALA A 67 -14.89 6.36 -16.83
N LEU A 68 -14.82 5.58 -15.75
CA LEU A 68 -14.90 4.12 -15.76
C LEU A 68 -16.21 3.59 -15.15
N GLY A 69 -17.15 4.48 -14.80
CA GLY A 69 -18.39 4.09 -14.10
C GLY A 69 -18.17 3.56 -12.68
N ILE A 70 -17.00 3.76 -12.09
CA ILE A 70 -16.68 3.25 -10.76
C ILE A 70 -17.23 4.21 -9.70
N ASN A 71 -18.16 3.73 -8.89
CA ASN A 71 -18.64 4.39 -7.68
C ASN A 71 -18.98 3.30 -6.64
N SER A 72 -18.04 3.02 -5.75
CA SER A 72 -18.14 1.89 -4.82
C SER A 72 -17.33 2.13 -3.55
N GLN A 73 -17.57 1.33 -2.52
CA GLN A 73 -16.85 1.42 -1.25
C GLN A 73 -16.41 0.06 -0.76
N LEU A 74 -15.20 -0.01 -0.22
CA LEU A 74 -14.63 -1.22 0.35
C LEU A 74 -14.42 -1.04 1.85
N GLN A 75 -14.93 -2.00 2.63
CA GLN A 75 -14.71 -2.07 4.07
C GLN A 75 -13.31 -2.64 4.35
N LEU A 76 -12.47 -1.85 5.04
CA LEU A 76 -11.14 -2.25 5.48
C LEU A 76 -11.11 -2.67 6.95
N GLY A 77 -12.23 -2.54 7.67
CA GLY A 77 -12.33 -2.84 9.11
C GLY A 77 -11.89 -4.24 9.50
N ALA A 78 -12.06 -5.21 8.59
CA ALA A 78 -11.72 -6.61 8.80
C ALA A 78 -10.25 -6.95 8.46
N MET A 79 -9.45 -5.97 8.04
CA MET A 79 -8.01 -6.16 7.80
C MET A 79 -7.27 -6.48 9.11
N THR A 80 -6.43 -7.52 9.05
CA THR A 80 -5.57 -7.93 10.16
C THR A 80 -4.19 -7.27 10.14
N MET A 81 -3.86 -6.57 9.06
CA MET A 81 -2.57 -5.91 8.86
C MET A 81 -2.48 -4.61 9.67
N ILE A 82 -1.34 -4.43 10.34
CA ILE A 82 -1.06 -3.24 11.17
C ILE A 82 -0.49 -2.13 10.29
N GLY A 83 -0.87 -0.88 10.56
CA GLY A 83 -0.28 0.32 9.97
C GLY A 83 -1.11 0.95 8.86
N THR A 84 -1.15 2.28 8.84
CA THR A 84 -1.96 3.08 7.90
C THR A 84 -1.57 2.87 6.44
N GLN A 85 -0.28 2.59 6.16
CA GLN A 85 0.23 2.31 4.82
C GLN A 85 -0.38 1.04 4.21
N ASN A 86 -0.69 0.04 5.04
CA ASN A 86 -1.27 -1.20 4.56
C ASN A 86 -2.73 -1.02 4.10
N CYS A 87 -3.49 -0.16 4.78
CA CYS A 87 -4.81 0.26 4.32
C CYS A 87 -4.72 0.98 2.97
N HIS A 88 -3.74 1.87 2.79
CA HIS A 88 -3.49 2.53 1.51
C HIS A 88 -3.19 1.53 0.39
N ASN A 89 -2.27 0.60 0.62
CA ASN A 89 -1.90 -0.40 -0.37
C ASN A 89 -3.10 -1.30 -0.73
N ALA A 90 -3.90 -1.73 0.25
CA ALA A 90 -5.08 -2.56 -0.01
C ALA A 90 -6.15 -1.80 -0.82
N ALA A 91 -6.43 -0.54 -0.46
CA ALA A 91 -7.40 0.28 -1.16
C ALA A 91 -6.96 0.59 -2.61
N VAL A 92 -5.68 0.92 -2.81
CA VAL A 92 -5.11 1.17 -4.15
C VAL A 92 -5.11 -0.10 -4.99
N ALA A 93 -4.77 -1.25 -4.40
CA ALA A 93 -4.83 -2.53 -5.09
C ALA A 93 -6.26 -2.89 -5.49
N ALA A 94 -7.24 -2.69 -4.61
CA ALA A 94 -8.64 -2.94 -4.91
C ALA A 94 -9.15 -2.04 -6.05
N LEU A 95 -8.90 -0.73 -5.99
CA LEU A 95 -9.26 0.18 -7.09
C LEU A 95 -8.56 -0.22 -8.40
N SER A 96 -7.30 -0.64 -8.33
CA SER A 96 -6.58 -1.12 -9.52
C SER A 96 -7.27 -2.32 -10.15
N VAL A 97 -7.69 -3.30 -9.36
CA VAL A 97 -8.40 -4.50 -9.85
C VAL A 97 -9.75 -4.14 -10.47
N VAL A 98 -10.54 -3.29 -9.79
CA VAL A 98 -11.83 -2.83 -10.30
C VAL A 98 -11.65 -2.05 -11.61
N GLY A 99 -10.62 -1.19 -11.68
CA GLY A 99 -10.31 -0.41 -12.88
C GLY A 99 -9.68 -1.17 -14.04
N LEU A 100 -9.31 -2.45 -13.86
CA LEU A 100 -8.88 -3.32 -14.96
C LEU A 100 -10.06 -3.87 -15.78
N ASP A 101 -11.28 -3.78 -15.26
CA ASP A 101 -12.50 -4.31 -15.90
C ASP A 101 -12.41 -5.79 -16.29
N VAL A 102 -11.82 -6.60 -15.40
CA VAL A 102 -11.61 -8.05 -15.60
C VAL A 102 -12.78 -8.90 -15.04
N GLY A 103 -13.95 -8.29 -14.83
CA GLY A 103 -15.12 -8.94 -14.24
C GLY A 103 -15.02 -9.17 -12.72
N LEU A 104 -14.14 -8.43 -12.04
CA LEU A 104 -14.03 -8.41 -10.58
C LEU A 104 -14.47 -7.04 -10.06
N ASP A 105 -15.43 -7.04 -9.14
CA ASP A 105 -15.93 -5.85 -8.47
C ASP A 105 -15.54 -5.84 -6.98
N VAL A 106 -15.98 -4.79 -6.27
CA VAL A 106 -15.69 -4.65 -4.84
C VAL A 106 -16.36 -5.73 -4.01
N GLU A 107 -17.53 -6.24 -4.42
CA GLU A 107 -18.23 -7.32 -3.73
C GLU A 107 -17.44 -8.63 -3.80
N ALA A 108 -16.76 -8.90 -4.92
CA ALA A 108 -15.85 -10.02 -5.06
C ALA A 108 -14.56 -9.86 -4.22
N ILE A 109 -14.07 -8.63 -4.06
CA ILE A 109 -12.83 -8.32 -3.32
C ILE A 109 -13.05 -8.32 -1.81
N GLY A 110 -14.20 -7.83 -1.33
CA GLY A 110 -14.51 -7.66 0.10
C GLY A 110 -14.16 -8.87 0.96
N PRO A 111 -14.65 -10.09 0.63
CA PRO A 111 -14.36 -11.30 1.39
C PRO A 111 -12.87 -11.71 1.43
N CYS A 112 -12.05 -11.20 0.51
CA CYS A 112 -10.61 -11.48 0.46
C CYS A 112 -9.81 -10.58 1.41
N ILE A 113 -10.36 -9.45 1.85
CA ILE A 113 -9.66 -8.48 2.70
C ILE A 113 -9.25 -9.08 4.04
N GLU A 114 -10.08 -9.92 4.65
CA GLU A 114 -9.78 -10.66 5.89
C GLU A 114 -8.61 -11.65 5.74
N LYS A 115 -8.44 -12.17 4.52
CA LYS A 115 -7.41 -13.15 4.16
C LYS A 115 -6.09 -12.50 3.79
N LEU A 116 -6.05 -11.16 3.62
CA LEU A 116 -4.80 -10.46 3.36
C LEU A 116 -3.81 -10.68 4.50
N ARG A 117 -2.58 -10.99 4.10
CA ARG A 117 -1.44 -11.17 4.99
C ARG A 117 -0.33 -10.24 4.53
N PRO A 118 0.47 -9.69 5.47
CA PRO A 118 1.63 -8.92 5.09
C PRO A 118 2.60 -9.81 4.29
N PRO A 119 3.33 -9.24 3.32
CA PRO A 119 4.39 -9.99 2.64
C PRO A 119 5.43 -10.52 3.64
N PRO A 120 6.08 -11.66 3.37
CA PRO A 120 7.20 -12.12 4.18
C PRO A 120 8.26 -11.03 4.33
N HIS A 121 8.90 -10.98 5.50
CA HIS A 121 9.97 -10.02 5.83
C HIS A 121 9.53 -8.54 5.83
N ARG A 122 8.25 -8.26 6.09
CA ARG A 122 7.71 -6.90 6.28
C ARG A 122 7.14 -6.76 7.68
N ILE A 123 7.97 -6.28 8.60
CA ILE A 123 7.64 -6.20 10.04
C ILE A 123 7.11 -7.55 10.56
N GLN A 124 7.75 -8.63 10.15
CA GLN A 124 7.32 -9.99 10.48
C GLN A 124 7.88 -10.39 11.84
N ILE A 125 7.03 -10.71 12.80
CA ILE A 125 7.48 -11.32 14.06
C ILE A 125 7.92 -12.75 13.75
N VAL A 126 9.20 -13.06 13.96
CA VAL A 126 9.79 -14.38 13.67
C VAL A 126 10.02 -15.22 14.93
N CYS A 127 10.22 -14.59 16.08
CA CYS A 127 10.41 -15.27 17.35
C CYS A 127 10.04 -14.36 18.51
N LYS A 128 9.56 -14.95 19.61
CA LYS A 128 9.59 -14.35 20.94
C LYS A 128 10.36 -15.28 21.85
N ASP A 129 11.45 -14.81 22.43
CA ASP A 129 12.28 -15.66 23.27
C ASP A 129 11.77 -15.72 24.73
N MET A 130 12.37 -16.62 25.51
CA MET A 130 12.03 -16.82 26.92
C MET A 130 12.36 -15.60 27.81
N HIS A 131 13.13 -14.63 27.29
CA HIS A 131 13.47 -13.39 27.98
C HIS A 131 12.51 -12.25 27.63
N GLY A 132 11.49 -12.51 26.82
CA GLY A 132 10.50 -11.53 26.41
C GLY A 132 10.93 -10.65 25.23
N VAL A 133 12.05 -10.96 24.56
CA VAL A 133 12.49 -10.22 23.37
C VAL A 133 11.68 -10.68 22.15
N THR A 134 11.14 -9.71 21.41
CA THR A 134 10.44 -9.97 20.15
C THR A 134 11.37 -9.72 18.98
N TRP A 135 11.66 -10.77 18.22
CA TRP A 135 12.49 -10.72 17.03
C TRP A 135 11.63 -10.41 15.81
N VAL A 136 11.97 -9.34 15.10
CA VAL A 136 11.23 -8.85 13.94
C VAL A 136 12.14 -8.89 12.70
N ASP A 137 11.68 -9.56 11.65
CA ASP A 137 12.29 -9.55 10.33
C ASP A 137 11.62 -8.49 9.45
N ASP A 138 12.38 -7.42 9.20
CA ASP A 138 12.06 -6.41 8.19
C ASP A 138 13.23 -6.24 7.22
N SER A 139 13.85 -7.35 6.81
CA SER A 139 15.01 -7.36 5.90
C SER A 139 14.74 -6.73 4.52
N LYS A 140 13.49 -6.37 4.22
CA LYS A 140 13.07 -5.62 3.02
C LYS A 140 12.99 -4.11 3.22
N ALA A 141 13.27 -3.59 4.41
CA ALA A 141 13.43 -2.16 4.65
C ALA A 141 14.82 -1.66 4.23
N THR A 142 15.13 -1.79 2.94
CA THR A 142 16.45 -1.44 2.37
C THR A 142 16.59 0.03 1.98
N SER A 143 15.59 0.87 2.30
CA SER A 143 15.63 2.32 2.05
C SER A 143 15.31 3.06 3.34
N VAL A 144 15.84 4.29 3.47
CA VAL A 144 15.63 5.15 4.65
C VAL A 144 14.13 5.31 4.96
N GLU A 145 13.33 5.53 3.92
CA GLU A 145 11.88 5.66 4.05
C GLU A 145 11.23 4.36 4.56
N ALA A 146 11.60 3.21 4.00
CA ALA A 146 11.05 1.92 4.44
C ALA A 146 11.44 1.60 5.89
N THR A 147 12.69 1.87 6.29
CA THR A 147 13.13 1.69 7.69
C THR A 147 12.37 2.62 8.63
N TYR A 148 12.20 3.89 8.25
CA TYR A 148 11.45 4.86 9.04
C TYR A 148 10.00 4.42 9.24
N THR A 149 9.30 4.04 8.16
CA THR A 149 7.93 3.51 8.23
C THR A 149 7.84 2.27 9.10
N GLY A 150 8.80 1.34 8.97
CA GLY A 150 8.86 0.14 9.80
C GLY A 150 8.97 0.43 11.30
N LEU A 151 9.89 1.33 11.67
CA LEU A 151 10.07 1.77 13.06
C LEU A 151 8.82 2.46 13.62
N MET A 152 8.16 3.32 12.82
CA MET A 152 6.93 3.99 13.25
C MET A 152 5.78 3.00 13.46
N GLY A 153 5.62 2.01 12.57
CA GLY A 153 4.62 0.96 12.72
C GLY A 153 4.82 0.11 13.99
N LEU A 154 6.06 -0.16 14.38
CA LEU A 154 6.36 -0.88 15.61
C LEU A 154 6.06 -0.07 16.88
N LYS A 155 6.31 1.24 16.84
CA LYS A 155 5.93 2.16 17.94
C LYS A 155 4.42 2.19 18.15
N GLU A 156 3.64 2.24 17.07
CA GLU A 156 2.18 2.20 17.11
C GLU A 156 1.66 0.87 17.67
N ALA A 157 2.36 -0.24 17.40
CA ALA A 157 2.02 -1.57 17.89
C ALA A 157 2.39 -1.85 19.36
N LYS A 158 3.00 -0.88 20.08
CA LYS A 158 3.54 -1.05 21.44
C LYS A 158 4.47 -2.27 21.59
N VAL A 159 5.31 -2.56 20.59
CA VAL A 159 6.41 -3.52 20.79
C VAL A 159 7.45 -2.82 21.66
N CYS A 160 7.69 -3.37 22.85
CA CYS A 160 8.47 -2.71 23.91
C CYS A 160 9.88 -2.36 23.42
N ASP A 161 10.24 -1.08 23.55
CA ASP A 161 11.54 -0.51 23.19
C ASP A 161 12.66 -1.16 24.04
N SER A 162 13.44 -2.05 23.43
CA SER A 162 14.82 -2.28 23.88
C SER A 162 15.69 -2.83 22.75
N THR A 163 16.48 -1.91 22.17
CA THR A 163 17.76 -2.11 21.45
C THR A 163 17.76 -2.96 20.17
N TRP A 164 18.17 -2.32 19.05
CA TRP A 164 18.16 -2.89 17.69
C TRP A 164 19.58 -3.13 17.13
N TRP A 165 19.81 -4.32 16.52
CA TRP A 165 20.82 -4.71 15.49
C TRP A 165 22.26 -5.13 15.91
N PRO A 166 22.96 -6.04 15.17
CA PRO A 166 22.52 -7.20 14.35
C PRO A 166 22.87 -8.58 14.94
N CYS A 167 22.21 -9.60 14.39
CA CYS A 167 22.57 -11.02 14.50
C CYS A 167 23.48 -11.44 13.33
N GLU A 168 24.65 -12.00 13.64
CA GLU A 168 25.25 -13.10 12.87
C GLU A 168 25.37 -14.30 13.82
N GLY A 169 24.67 -15.40 13.49
CA GLY A 169 24.88 -16.70 14.11
C GLY A 169 24.16 -16.93 15.45
N CYS A 170 22.87 -17.25 15.40
CA CYS A 170 22.26 -18.05 16.46
C CYS A 170 21.44 -19.19 15.86
N GLY A 171 22.15 -20.29 15.55
CA GLY A 171 21.52 -21.59 15.44
C GLY A 171 21.14 -22.06 16.83
N ARG A 172 19.85 -21.97 17.18
CA ARG A 172 19.24 -22.83 18.20
C ARG A 172 17.71 -22.84 18.02
N THR A 173 17.20 -24.06 18.03
CA THR A 173 15.80 -24.48 17.92
C THR A 173 14.89 -23.76 18.93
N CYS A 174 13.83 -23.14 18.42
CA CYS A 174 12.72 -22.61 19.21
C CYS A 174 11.84 -23.78 19.69
N VAL A 175 11.59 -23.85 21.00
CA VAL A 175 10.50 -24.64 21.62
C VAL A 175 9.40 -23.65 22.01
#